data_AF-A0A9R0Q2C4-F1
#
_entry.id   AF-A0A9R0Q2C4-F1
#
_cell.length_a   1.000
_cell.length_b   1.000
_cell.length_c   1.000
_cell.angle_alpha   90.00
_cell.angle_beta   90.00
_cell.angle_gamma   90.00
#
_symmetry.space_group_name_H-M   'P 1'
#
loop_
_entity.id
_entity.type
_entity.pdbx_description
1 polymer ?
#
loop_
_entity_poly.entity_id
_entity_poly.type
_entity_poly.pdbx_seq_one_letter_code
_entity_poly.pdbx_strand_id
1 'polypeptide(L)'
;MCVIMQVILTDGDASTLTNMKANMEMNNLYIEDFQLVKESKNKVECKYLSWEEACESDLRDYQRDIVLGADIIYNPSCVPHLVRVLCMLLRGDDGRRESVNAATNGEIGDEVSGTTAAGGPVAYIATVIRNADTFNCFAKAAADAKLSVVDITSSAAVQFSSLHDLI
;
A
#
# COMPACT_ATOMS: atom_id res chain seq x y z
N MET A 1 -13.95 -13.07 -7.55
CA MET A 1 -12.56 -13.28 -8.01
C MET A 1 -11.88 -11.92 -7.97
N CYS A 2 -10.96 -11.70 -7.03
CA CYS A 2 -10.21 -10.44 -6.96
C CYS A 2 -9.17 -10.46 -8.08
N VAL A 3 -9.12 -9.42 -8.91
CA VAL A 3 -8.12 -9.29 -9.97
C VAL A 3 -7.12 -8.25 -9.50
N ILE A 4 -5.92 -8.68 -9.17
CA ILE A 4 -4.82 -7.79 -8.79
C ILE A 4 -4.25 -7.22 -10.08
N MET A 5 -4.49 -5.94 -10.36
CA MET A 5 -4.05 -5.31 -11.60
C MET A 5 -2.55 -4.95 -11.56
N GLN A 6 -2.05 -4.55 -10.40
CA GLN A 6 -0.66 -4.12 -10.22
C GLN A 6 -0.15 -4.40 -8.80
N VAL A 7 1.12 -4.75 -8.69
CA VAL A 7 1.86 -4.86 -7.43
C VAL A 7 3.11 -3.99 -7.53
N ILE A 8 3.35 -3.14 -6.55
CA ILE A 8 4.56 -2.31 -6.47
C ILE A 8 5.30 -2.69 -5.20
N LEU A 9 6.49 -3.24 -5.35
CA LEU A 9 7.39 -3.57 -4.27
C LEU A 9 8.37 -2.41 -4.06
N THR A 10 8.60 -2.03 -2.81
CA THR A 10 9.45 -0.88 -2.49
C THR A 10 10.40 -1.17 -1.35
N ASP A 11 11.60 -0.62 -1.45
CA ASP A 11 12.59 -0.60 -0.36
C ASP A 11 13.45 0.68 -0.46
N GLY A 12 14.00 1.10 0.68
CA GLY A 12 14.87 2.27 0.79
C GLY A 12 16.37 1.94 0.60
N ASP A 13 16.73 0.66 0.50
CA ASP A 13 18.10 0.21 0.28
C ASP A 13 18.31 -0.33 -1.14
N ALA A 14 19.32 0.18 -1.84
CA ALA A 14 19.60 -0.18 -3.23
C ALA A 14 20.05 -1.65 -3.39
N SER A 15 20.75 -2.20 -2.40
CA SER A 15 21.17 -3.60 -2.44
C SER A 15 19.96 -4.54 -2.28
N THR A 16 19.03 -4.18 -1.41
CA THR A 16 17.77 -4.88 -1.18
C THR A 16 16.88 -4.84 -2.42
N LEU A 17 16.79 -3.69 -3.10
CA LEU A 17 16.08 -3.59 -4.39
C LEU A 17 16.70 -4.49 -5.47
N THR A 18 18.03 -4.59 -5.53
CA THR A 18 18.71 -5.46 -6.49
C THR A 18 18.38 -6.93 -6.23
N ASN A 19 18.42 -7.35 -4.97
CA ASN A 19 18.02 -8.70 -4.56
C ASN A 19 16.54 -8.97 -4.84
N MET A 20 15.68 -7.99 -4.61
CA MET A 20 14.25 -8.09 -4.89
C MET A 20 13.98 -8.27 -6.38
N LYS A 21 14.68 -7.54 -7.27
CA LYS A 21 14.58 -7.72 -8.72
C LYS A 21 15.00 -9.12 -9.15
N ALA A 22 16.12 -9.62 -8.64
CA ALA A 22 16.55 -11.01 -8.90
C ALA A 22 15.50 -12.03 -8.42
N ASN A 23 14.87 -11.80 -7.25
CA ASN A 23 13.78 -12.64 -6.76
C ASN A 23 12.55 -12.62 -7.69
N MET A 24 12.23 -11.47 -8.27
CA MET A 24 11.13 -11.35 -9.24
C MET A 24 11.43 -12.10 -10.53
N GLU A 25 12.66 -12.00 -11.04
CA GLU A 25 13.12 -12.74 -12.21
C GLU A 25 13.03 -14.26 -11.99
N MET A 26 13.49 -14.75 -10.82
CA MET A 26 13.38 -16.17 -10.46
C MET A 26 11.94 -16.69 -10.40
N ASN A 27 10.97 -15.82 -10.12
CA ASN A 27 9.54 -16.18 -10.06
C ASN A 27 8.78 -15.85 -11.37
N ASN A 28 9.48 -15.46 -12.45
CA ASN A 28 8.88 -15.04 -13.72
C ASN A 28 7.88 -13.88 -13.57
N LEU A 29 8.10 -13.01 -12.58
CA LEU A 29 7.28 -11.82 -12.31
C LEU A 29 7.82 -10.57 -13.02
N TYR A 30 9.03 -10.67 -13.58
CA TYR A 30 9.69 -9.61 -14.34
C TYR A 30 9.59 -9.90 -15.84
N ILE A 31 8.98 -8.98 -16.60
CA ILE A 31 8.88 -9.06 -18.05
C ILE A 31 9.63 -7.86 -18.63
N GLU A 32 10.81 -8.10 -19.20
CA GLU A 32 11.60 -7.08 -19.89
C GLU A 32 10.97 -6.64 -21.22
N ASP A 33 10.11 -7.47 -21.80
CA ASP A 33 9.65 -7.30 -23.16
C ASP A 33 8.31 -6.56 -23.24
N PHE A 34 8.38 -5.26 -23.54
CA PHE A 34 7.25 -4.33 -23.68
C PHE A 34 6.18 -4.80 -24.69
N GLN A 35 6.51 -5.74 -25.59
CA GLN A 35 5.61 -6.25 -26.63
C GLN A 35 4.69 -7.40 -26.16
N LEU A 36 5.01 -8.10 -25.07
CA LEU A 36 4.17 -9.17 -24.51
C LEU A 36 3.23 -8.68 -23.38
N VAL A 37 3.31 -7.40 -23.03
CA VAL A 37 2.54 -6.75 -21.93
C VAL A 37 1.04 -6.69 -22.21
N LYS A 38 0.58 -6.90 -23.46
CA LYS A 38 -0.85 -6.86 -23.77
C LYS A 38 -1.66 -8.02 -23.16
N GLU A 39 -1.03 -9.09 -22.69
CA GLU A 39 -1.73 -10.29 -22.20
C GLU A 39 -1.37 -10.73 -20.76
N SER A 40 -0.31 -10.20 -20.14
CA SER A 40 0.04 -10.55 -18.76
C SER A 40 -0.78 -9.73 -17.75
N LYS A 41 -1.78 -10.38 -17.14
CA LYS A 41 -2.76 -9.78 -16.22
C LYS A 41 -2.20 -9.20 -14.91
N ASN A 42 -0.96 -9.49 -14.54
CA ASN A 42 -0.38 -9.09 -13.25
C ASN A 42 0.95 -8.38 -13.46
N LYS A 43 0.97 -7.05 -13.33
CA LYS A 43 2.19 -6.24 -13.45
C LYS A 43 2.84 -6.09 -12.06
N VAL A 44 4.02 -6.69 -11.86
CA VAL A 44 4.82 -6.46 -10.65
C VAL A 44 5.98 -5.53 -10.98
N GLU A 45 6.15 -4.46 -10.22
CA GLU A 45 7.21 -3.46 -10.39
C GLU A 45 8.00 -3.29 -9.09
N CYS A 46 9.29 -2.97 -9.21
CA CYS A 46 10.17 -2.68 -8.08
C CYS A 46 10.62 -1.21 -8.15
N LYS A 47 10.34 -0.41 -7.09
CA LYS A 47 10.66 1.02 -7.01
C LYS A 47 11.43 1.35 -5.73
N TYR A 48 12.38 2.27 -5.83
CA TYR A 48 13.03 2.84 -4.65
C TYR A 48 12.06 3.71 -3.87
N LEU A 49 12.03 3.55 -2.54
CA LEU A 49 11.27 4.41 -1.65
C LEU A 49 11.96 4.52 -0.28
N SER A 50 12.69 5.62 -0.08
CA SER A 50 13.17 6.04 1.24
C SER A 50 12.04 6.74 1.99
N TRP A 51 11.66 6.27 3.19
CA TRP A 51 10.58 6.90 3.95
C TRP A 51 10.97 8.29 4.45
N GLU A 52 12.26 8.48 4.72
CA GLU A 52 12.89 9.71 5.19
C GLU A 52 12.77 10.84 4.15
N GLU A 53 12.90 10.48 2.87
CA GLU A 53 12.95 11.42 1.75
C GLU A 53 11.63 11.51 0.96
N ALA A 54 10.78 10.48 1.04
CA ALA A 54 9.54 10.40 0.27
C ALA A 54 8.62 11.62 0.48
N CYS A 55 8.06 12.09 -0.63
CA CYS A 55 7.07 13.15 -0.67
C CYS A 55 5.82 12.75 -1.46
N GLU A 56 4.79 13.61 -1.46
CA GLU A 56 3.50 13.28 -2.08
C GLU A 56 3.60 13.03 -3.59
N SER A 57 4.48 13.73 -4.31
CA SER A 57 4.66 13.53 -5.74
C SER A 57 5.24 12.15 -6.06
N ASP A 58 6.09 11.61 -5.19
CA ASP A 58 6.66 10.27 -5.39
C ASP A 58 5.59 9.18 -5.29
N LEU A 59 4.51 9.45 -4.55
CA LEU A 59 3.51 8.45 -4.15
C LEU A 59 2.20 8.56 -4.94
N ARG A 60 2.00 9.67 -5.65
CA ARG A 60 0.80 9.99 -6.45
C ARG A 60 0.47 8.93 -7.48
N ASP A 61 1.49 8.34 -8.11
CA ASP A 61 1.31 7.40 -9.22
C ASP A 61 1.01 5.96 -8.79
N TYR A 62 0.97 5.66 -7.50
CA TYR A 62 0.87 4.27 -7.05
C TYR A 62 -0.56 3.73 -6.97
N GLN A 63 -1.60 4.58 -7.14
CA GLN A 63 -3.04 4.23 -7.09
C GLN A 63 -3.35 2.99 -6.22
N ARG A 64 -3.34 3.18 -4.89
CA ARG A 64 -3.20 2.08 -3.94
C ARG A 64 -4.54 1.76 -3.26
N ASP A 65 -5.05 0.56 -3.46
CA ASP A 65 -6.15 0.04 -2.65
C ASP A 65 -5.63 -0.57 -1.34
N ILE A 66 -4.46 -1.20 -1.39
CA ILE A 66 -3.87 -1.96 -0.28
C ILE A 66 -2.38 -1.63 -0.14
N VAL A 67 -1.96 -1.33 1.08
CA VAL A 67 -0.54 -1.21 1.47
C VAL A 67 -0.19 -2.37 2.38
N LEU A 68 0.93 -3.04 2.12
CA LEU A 68 1.42 -4.15 2.93
C LEU A 68 2.77 -3.80 3.54
N GLY A 69 2.93 -4.08 4.83
CA GLY A 69 4.20 -3.96 5.55
C GLY A 69 4.44 -5.18 6.44
N ALA A 70 5.60 -5.80 6.32
CA ALA A 70 5.97 -6.94 7.15
C ALA A 70 7.25 -6.63 7.94
N ASP A 71 7.15 -6.73 9.26
CA ASP A 71 8.21 -6.49 10.24
C ASP A 71 8.94 -5.14 10.07
N ILE A 72 8.18 -4.07 9.78
CA ILE A 72 8.70 -2.71 9.52
C ILE A 72 8.70 -1.79 10.75
N ILE A 73 8.17 -2.23 11.90
CA ILE A 73 8.08 -1.44 13.14
C ILE A 73 9.17 -1.88 14.13
N TYR A 74 10.43 -1.68 13.79
CA TYR A 74 11.56 -2.11 14.62
C TYR A 74 12.46 -0.97 15.10
N ASN A 75 12.56 0.14 14.35
CA ASN A 75 13.40 1.29 14.69
C ASN A 75 12.55 2.53 15.01
N PRO A 76 12.54 3.02 16.28
CA PRO A 76 11.78 4.21 16.66
C PRO A 76 12.10 5.46 15.82
N SER A 77 13.33 5.63 15.36
CA SER A 77 13.73 6.79 14.54
C SER A 77 13.04 6.81 13.18
N CYS A 78 12.65 5.64 12.65
CA CYS A 78 11.95 5.54 11.36
C CYS A 78 10.43 5.75 11.50
N VAL A 79 9.86 5.65 12.72
CA VAL A 79 8.41 5.73 12.96
C VAL A 79 7.77 7.01 12.42
N PRO A 80 8.33 8.22 12.65
CA PRO A 80 7.72 9.45 12.12
C PRO A 80 7.67 9.45 10.59
N HIS A 81 8.71 8.92 9.94
CA HIS A 81 8.80 8.82 8.49
C HIS A 81 7.83 7.79 7.94
N LEU A 82 7.73 6.61 8.56
CA LEU A 82 6.77 5.57 8.22
C LEU A 82 5.33 6.07 8.32
N VAL A 83 4.95 6.70 9.43
CA VAL A 83 3.59 7.24 9.61
C VAL A 83 3.28 8.32 8.57
N ARG A 84 4.23 9.21 8.29
CA ARG A 84 4.07 10.23 7.23
C ARG A 84 3.81 9.59 5.87
N VAL A 85 4.57 8.55 5.50
CA VAL A 85 4.36 7.80 4.26
C VAL A 85 2.98 7.16 4.27
N LEU A 86 2.62 6.40 5.31
CA LEU A 86 1.30 5.76 5.43
C LEU A 86 0.16 6.78 5.27
N CYS A 87 0.26 7.97 5.86
CA CYS A 87 -0.73 9.03 5.65
C CYS A 87 -0.84 9.44 4.18
N MET A 88 0.28 9.60 3.47
CA MET A 88 0.25 9.91 2.03
C MET A 88 -0.35 8.75 1.21
N LEU A 89 -0.14 7.50 1.63
CA LEU A 89 -0.65 6.32 0.93
C LEU A 89 -2.13 6.09 1.13
N LEU A 90 -2.63 6.41 2.33
CA LEU A 90 -3.98 6.12 2.76
C LEU A 90 -4.95 7.28 2.53
N ARG A 91 -4.45 8.42 2.06
CA ARG A 91 -5.30 9.51 1.59
C ARG A 91 -6.09 9.03 0.38
N GLY A 92 -7.41 8.95 0.57
CA GLY A 92 -8.34 8.77 -0.54
C GLY A 92 -8.19 9.90 -1.56
N ASP A 93 -8.60 9.65 -2.79
CA ASP A 93 -8.57 10.61 -3.91
C ASP A 93 -9.55 11.81 -3.70
N ASP A 94 -9.98 12.08 -2.46
CA ASP A 94 -10.88 13.17 -2.07
C ASP A 94 -10.31 14.56 -2.45
N GLY A 95 -8.98 14.66 -2.58
CA GLY A 95 -8.31 15.86 -3.09
C GLY A 95 -8.40 16.05 -4.61
N ARG A 96 -8.87 15.06 -5.37
CA ARG A 96 -9.04 15.17 -6.84
C ARG A 96 -10.39 15.78 -7.23
N ARG A 97 -11.31 15.95 -6.28
CA ARG A 97 -12.65 16.53 -6.52
C ARG A 97 -12.71 18.05 -6.39
N GLU A 98 -11.67 18.73 -5.92
CA GLU A 98 -11.66 20.20 -5.82
C GLU A 98 -10.56 20.83 -6.69
N SER A 99 -10.83 21.00 -7.99
CA SER A 99 -10.48 22.21 -8.77
C SER A 99 -10.94 22.15 -10.23
N VAL A 100 -12.22 21.91 -10.51
CA VAL A 100 -12.83 22.38 -11.78
C VAL A 100 -14.22 22.95 -11.47
N ASN A 101 -14.26 24.06 -10.74
CA ASN A 101 -15.42 24.93 -10.71
C ASN A 101 -14.97 26.37 -10.96
N ALA A 102 -14.65 26.64 -12.23
CA ALA A 102 -14.71 27.99 -12.79
C ALA A 102 -15.27 27.89 -14.21
N ALA A 103 -16.58 28.17 -14.30
CA ALA A 103 -17.37 28.48 -15.48
C ALA A 103 -17.65 27.34 -16.50
N THR A 104 -18.87 26.80 -16.47
CA THR A 104 -19.78 26.83 -17.63
C THR A 104 -21.19 26.42 -17.20
N ASN A 105 -22.17 27.15 -17.74
CA ASN A 105 -23.59 27.02 -17.44
C ASN A 105 -24.18 25.74 -18.05
N GLY A 106 -25.03 25.07 -17.26
CA GLY A 106 -26.25 24.36 -17.68
C GLY A 106 -26.12 23.23 -18.70
N GLU A 107 -26.33 21.99 -18.23
CA GLU A 107 -27.33 21.06 -18.77
C GLU A 107 -27.41 19.80 -17.89
N ILE A 108 -28.62 19.26 -17.76
CA ILE A 108 -28.98 18.13 -16.90
C ILE A 108 -28.52 16.83 -17.58
N GLY A 109 -27.57 16.13 -16.97
CA GLY A 109 -27.18 14.77 -17.31
C GLY A 109 -27.28 13.88 -16.08
N ASP A 110 -28.26 12.99 -16.08
CA ASP A 110 -28.41 11.88 -15.13
C ASP A 110 -27.28 10.87 -15.39
N GLU A 111 -26.08 11.16 -14.88
CA GLU A 111 -25.00 10.18 -14.82
C GLU A 111 -24.96 9.63 -13.41
N VAL A 112 -25.52 8.42 -13.27
CA VAL A 112 -25.32 7.51 -12.14
C VAL A 112 -23.85 7.53 -11.78
N SER A 113 -23.55 8.25 -10.70
CA SER A 113 -22.26 8.22 -10.04
C SER A 113 -22.06 6.77 -9.59
N GLY A 114 -21.31 6.03 -10.41
CA GLY A 114 -20.82 4.69 -10.12
C GLY A 114 -20.02 4.76 -8.83
N THR A 115 -20.74 4.68 -7.72
CA THR A 115 -20.22 4.62 -6.38
C THR A 115 -19.61 3.23 -6.27
N THR A 116 -18.34 3.09 -6.66
CA THR A 116 -17.59 1.88 -6.39
C THR A 116 -17.54 1.72 -4.87
N ALA A 117 -18.34 0.79 -4.36
CA ALA A 117 -18.45 0.40 -2.96
C ALA A 117 -17.17 -0.32 -2.45
N ALA A 118 -15.99 0.10 -2.91
CA ALA A 118 -14.72 -0.32 -2.36
C ALA A 118 -14.38 0.67 -1.25
N GLY A 119 -14.22 0.17 -0.02
CA GLY A 119 -13.71 0.99 1.08
C GLY A 119 -12.39 1.66 0.66
N GLY A 120 -12.11 2.85 1.21
CA GLY A 120 -10.88 3.57 0.90
C GLY A 120 -9.61 2.77 1.18
N PRO A 121 -8.43 3.28 0.80
CA PRO A 121 -7.17 2.56 0.95
C PRO A 121 -6.94 2.03 2.38
N VAL A 122 -6.41 0.81 2.50
CA VAL A 122 -6.10 0.18 3.80
C VAL A 122 -4.65 -0.27 3.86
N ALA A 123 -4.00 -0.08 5.01
CA ALA A 123 -2.68 -0.64 5.29
C ALA A 123 -2.78 -1.84 6.24
N TYR A 124 -2.16 -2.96 5.87
CA TYR A 124 -1.95 -4.11 6.74
C TYR A 124 -0.49 -4.20 7.14
N ILE A 125 -0.23 -4.16 8.45
CA ILE A 125 1.11 -4.29 9.00
C ILE A 125 1.16 -5.53 9.88
N ALA A 126 1.98 -6.49 9.49
CA ALA A 126 2.28 -7.65 10.30
C ALA A 126 3.65 -7.44 10.96
N THR A 127 3.73 -7.44 12.29
CA THR A 127 5.01 -7.29 13.01
C THR A 127 4.99 -8.07 14.31
N VAL A 128 6.17 -8.53 14.74
CA VAL A 128 6.35 -9.06 16.09
C VAL A 128 6.66 -7.91 17.02
N ILE A 129 5.89 -7.77 18.10
CA ILE A 129 6.20 -6.79 19.15
C ILE A 129 7.38 -7.32 19.98
N ARG A 130 8.60 -7.02 19.52
CA ARG A 130 9.86 -7.36 20.22
C ARG A 130 10.16 -6.37 21.34
N ASN A 131 9.80 -5.11 21.12
CA ASN A 131 9.95 -4.02 22.07
C ASN A 131 8.63 -3.23 22.10
N ALA A 132 7.99 -3.21 23.28
CA ALA A 132 6.74 -2.51 23.48
C ALA A 132 6.88 -0.99 23.29
N ASP A 133 8.04 -0.41 23.62
CA ASP A 133 8.26 1.03 23.50
C ASP A 133 8.26 1.49 22.03
N THR A 134 8.86 0.69 21.14
CA THR A 134 8.84 0.95 19.70
C THR A 134 7.41 0.90 19.15
N PHE A 135 6.65 -0.11 19.54
CA PHE A 135 5.24 -0.23 19.14
C PHE A 135 4.41 0.94 19.69
N ASN A 136 4.60 1.30 20.96
CA ASN A 136 3.90 2.42 21.59
C ASN A 136 4.24 3.76 20.90
N CYS A 137 5.50 3.95 20.47
CA CYS A 137 5.91 5.09 19.67
C CYS A 137 5.13 5.15 18.34
N PHE A 138 5.01 4.03 17.65
CA PHE A 138 4.20 3.93 16.43
C PHE A 138 2.72 4.21 16.68
N ALA A 139 2.11 3.55 17.68
CA ALA A 139 0.70 3.70 18.00
C ALA A 139 0.35 5.17 18.32
N LYS A 140 1.20 5.84 19.10
CA LYS A 140 1.07 7.26 19.40
C LYS A 140 1.18 8.12 18.14
N ALA A 141 2.23 7.93 17.34
CA ALA A 141 2.45 8.72 16.12
C ALA A 141 1.29 8.54 15.11
N ALA A 142 0.77 7.32 14.96
CA ALA A 142 -0.39 7.03 14.12
C ALA A 142 -1.65 7.75 14.63
N ALA A 143 -1.90 7.72 15.94
CA ALA A 143 -3.03 8.42 16.55
C ALA A 143 -2.91 9.96 16.38
N ASP A 144 -1.73 10.52 16.60
CA ASP A 144 -1.45 11.96 16.41
C ASP A 144 -1.67 12.36 14.94
N ALA A 145 -1.36 11.47 13.99
CA ALA A 145 -1.61 11.64 12.57
C ALA A 145 -3.06 11.31 12.13
N LYS A 146 -3.94 10.96 13.07
CA LYS A 146 -5.36 10.60 12.84
C LYS A 146 -5.56 9.35 11.98
N LEU A 147 -4.59 8.43 11.97
CA LEU A 147 -4.77 7.11 11.37
C LEU A 147 -5.60 6.23 12.32
N SER A 148 -6.61 5.55 11.77
CA SER A 148 -7.36 4.53 12.51
C SER A 148 -6.58 3.22 12.47
N VAL A 149 -6.07 2.78 13.62
CA VAL A 149 -5.33 1.53 13.77
C VAL A 149 -6.21 0.53 14.52
N VAL A 150 -6.38 -0.66 13.94
CA VAL A 150 -7.16 -1.76 14.52
C VAL A 150 -6.29 -3.01 14.55
N ASP A 151 -6.20 -3.66 15.72
CA ASP A 151 -5.58 -4.97 15.83
C ASP A 151 -6.57 -6.05 15.39
N ILE A 152 -6.20 -6.81 14.35
CA ILE A 152 -7.02 -7.87 13.75
C ILE A 152 -6.47 -9.27 14.01
N THR A 153 -5.40 -9.41 14.81
CA THR A 153 -4.69 -10.67 15.06
C THR A 153 -5.63 -11.77 15.54
N SER A 154 -6.58 -11.44 16.41
CA SER A 154 -7.55 -12.38 16.97
C SER A 154 -8.76 -12.65 16.06
N SER A 155 -9.04 -11.80 15.06
CA SER A 155 -10.15 -11.98 14.11
C SER A 155 -9.77 -12.87 12.92
N ALA A 156 -8.48 -13.13 12.71
CA ALA A 156 -7.97 -13.98 11.64
C ALA A 156 -7.73 -15.44 12.08
N ALA A 157 -8.28 -15.87 13.22
CA ALA A 157 -8.24 -17.26 13.66
C ALA A 157 -9.09 -18.15 12.73
N VAL A 158 -8.58 -18.40 11.52
CA VAL A 158 -8.95 -19.58 10.76
C VAL A 158 -8.46 -20.76 11.59
N GLN A 159 -9.39 -21.46 12.23
CA GLN A 159 -9.10 -22.78 12.77
C GLN A 159 -8.72 -23.68 11.59
N PHE A 160 -7.43 -23.78 11.28
CA PHE A 160 -6.92 -24.88 10.48
C PHE A 160 -6.96 -26.12 11.36
N SER A 161 -7.97 -26.96 11.14
CA SER A 161 -8.20 -28.17 11.92
C SER A 161 -7.19 -29.29 11.63
N SER A 162 -6.38 -29.17 10.58
CA SER A 162 -5.37 -30.18 10.25
C SER A 162 -4.27 -29.65 9.32
N LEU A 163 -3.08 -30.24 9.42
CA LEU A 163 -1.92 -30.03 8.54
C LEU A 163 -2.19 -30.35 7.05
N HIS A 164 -3.31 -31.02 6.73
CA HIS A 164 -3.71 -31.33 5.36
C HIS A 164 -4.31 -30.15 4.59
N ASP A 165 -4.62 -29.03 5.27
CA ASP A 165 -5.18 -27.84 4.63
C ASP A 165 -4.11 -26.86 4.11
N LEU A 166 -2.82 -27.21 4.25
CA LEU A 166 -1.67 -26.34 3.93
C LEU A 166 -0.78 -26.85 2.78
N ILE A 167 -1.18 -27.92 2.07
CA ILE A 167 -0.41 -28.49 0.94
C ILE A 167 -1.35 -28.79 -0.22
#